data_AF-A0A6M3K0T0-F1
#
_entry.id   AF-A0A6M3K0T0-F1
#
_cell.length_a   1.000
_cell.length_b   1.000
_cell.length_c   1.000
_cell.angle_alpha   90.00
_cell.angle_beta   90.00
_cell.angle_gamma   90.00
#
_symmetry.space_group_name_H-M   'P 1'
#
loop_
_entity.id
_entity.type
_entity.pdbx_description
1 polymer ?
#
loop_
_entity_poly.entity_id
_entity_poly.type
_entity_poly.pdbx_seq_one_letter_code
_entity_poly.pdbx_strand_id
1 'polypeptide(L)' 'MNVKHVEIVNLGKAAICDWRAANPDGRLDLSWADLNGANLSGADLSWANLSGADLSGADLNGADLNGA' A
#
# COMPACT_ATOMS: atom_id res chain seq x y z
N MET A 1 8.89 -13.64 8.06
CA MET A 1 7.56 -13.44 8.69
C MET A 1 7.39 -11.94 8.90
N ASN A 2 6.67 -11.28 7.99
CA ASN A 2 6.54 -9.82 7.94
C ASN A 2 5.30 -9.40 8.75
N VAL A 3 5.35 -9.63 10.06
CA VAL A 3 4.19 -9.49 10.97
C VAL A 3 3.72 -8.03 11.12
N LYS A 4 4.49 -7.05 10.62
CA LYS A 4 4.16 -5.62 10.69
C LYS A 4 3.29 -5.09 9.56
N HIS A 5 3.21 -5.76 8.40
CA HIS A 5 2.48 -5.23 7.22
C HIS A 5 1.09 -5.86 7.01
N VAL A 6 0.77 -6.97 7.68
CA VAL A 6 -0.54 -7.64 7.61
C VAL A 6 -1.70 -6.73 8.08
N GLU A 7 -1.43 -5.74 8.94
CA GLU A 7 -2.44 -4.75 9.34
C GLU A 7 -2.80 -3.74 8.24
N ILE A 8 -1.86 -3.39 7.35
CA ILE A 8 -2.09 -2.37 6.29
C ILE A 8 -2.99 -2.93 5.19
N VAL A 9 -2.90 -4.24 4.93
CA VAL A 9 -3.71 -4.96 3.94
C VAL A 9 -5.21 -4.95 4.29
N ASN A 10 -5.56 -4.85 5.58
CA ASN A 10 -6.95 -4.89 6.06
C ASN A 10 -7.68 -3.54 6.08
N LEU A 11 -7.01 -2.42 5.79
CA LEU A 11 -7.54 -1.09 6.14
C LEU A 11 -7.87 -0.19 4.94
N GLY A 12 -7.59 -0.62 3.71
CA GLY A 12 -7.79 0.22 2.53
C GLY A 12 -7.00 1.54 2.58
N LYS A 13 -7.40 2.52 1.74
CA LYS A 13 -6.79 3.86 1.62
C LYS A 13 -6.35 4.51 2.94
N ALA A 14 -7.16 4.42 4.00
CA ALA A 14 -6.97 5.20 5.23
C ALA A 14 -5.67 4.82 5.97
N ALA A 15 -5.35 3.53 6.07
CA ALA A 15 -4.13 3.12 6.77
C ALA A 15 -2.84 3.52 6.07
N ILE A 16 -2.86 3.55 4.73
CA ILE A 16 -1.68 3.93 3.96
C ILE A 16 -1.38 5.42 4.17
N CYS A 17 -2.42 6.27 4.16
CA CYS A 17 -2.28 7.70 4.44
C CYS A 17 -1.82 7.96 5.89
N ASP A 18 -2.42 7.28 6.88
CA ASP A 18 -2.06 7.47 8.29
C ASP A 18 -0.62 6.99 8.58
N TRP A 19 -0.22 5.87 7.99
CA TRP A 19 1.14 5.35 8.14
C TRP A 19 2.18 6.29 7.53
N ARG A 20 1.91 6.85 6.35
CA ARG A 20 2.80 7.83 5.68
C ARG A 20 2.96 9.10 6.49
N ALA A 21 1.87 9.60 7.07
CA ALA A 21 1.92 10.77 7.96
C ALA A 21 2.84 10.52 9.18
N ALA A 22 2.86 9.29 9.70
CA ALA A 22 3.74 8.90 10.79
C ALA A 22 5.16 8.49 10.35
N ASN A 23 5.36 8.11 9.09
CA ASN A 23 6.61 7.59 8.55
C ASN A 23 6.90 8.21 7.15
N PRO A 24 7.22 9.51 7.07
CA PRO A 24 7.36 10.22 5.80
C PRO A 24 8.49 9.66 4.92
N ASP A 25 9.58 9.19 5.53
CA ASP A 25 10.72 8.58 4.83
C ASP A 25 10.65 7.04 4.80
N GLY A 26 9.56 6.47 5.32
CA GLY A 26 9.40 5.04 5.47
C GLY A 26 9.24 4.34 4.14
N ARG A 27 9.99 3.25 3.91
CA ARG A 27 9.74 2.37 2.78
C ARG A 27 8.67 1.35 3.13
N LEU A 28 7.48 1.50 2.55
CA LEU A 28 6.36 0.60 2.76
C LEU A 28 6.65 -0.74 2.03
N ASP A 29 6.49 -1.88 2.71
CA ASP A 29 6.74 -3.20 2.12
C ASP A 29 5.44 -3.99 2.04
N LEU A 30 4.81 -3.92 0.87
CA LEU A 30 3.58 -4.61 0.51
C LEU A 30 3.86 -5.86 -0.34
N SER A 31 5.08 -6.37 -0.33
CA SER A 31 5.41 -7.54 -1.14
C SER A 31 4.55 -8.73 -0.73
N TRP A 32 3.98 -9.40 -1.74
CA TRP A 32 3.06 -10.54 -1.57
C TRP A 32 1.76 -10.22 -0.81
N ALA A 33 1.38 -8.95 -0.70
CA ALA A 33 0.10 -8.56 -0.10
C ALA A 33 -1.08 -8.89 -1.03
N ASP A 34 -2.18 -9.37 -0.46
CA ASP A 34 -3.46 -9.50 -1.17
C ASP A 34 -4.22 -8.17 -1.10
N LEU A 35 -4.12 -7.38 -2.17
CA LEU A 35 -4.80 -6.10 -2.32
C LEU A 35 -5.96 -6.22 -3.33
N ASN A 36 -6.49 -7.44 -3.53
CA ASN A 36 -7.57 -7.69 -4.45
C ASN A 36 -8.81 -6.86 -4.08
N GLY A 37 -9.32 -6.07 -5.02
CA GLY A 37 -10.48 -5.21 -4.79
C GLY A 37 -10.24 -4.04 -3.81
N ALA A 38 -9.00 -3.79 -3.39
CA ALA A 38 -8.71 -2.73 -2.43
C ALA A 38 -8.95 -1.33 -3.04
N ASN A 39 -9.60 -0.43 -2.29
CA ASN A 39 -9.65 0.97 -2.66
C ASN A 39 -8.37 1.68 -2.19
N LEU A 40 -7.51 1.99 -3.16
CA LEU A 40 -6.23 2.67 -3.01
C LEU A 40 -6.24 4.03 -3.73
N SER A 41 -7.42 4.56 -4.07
CA SER A 41 -7.56 5.83 -4.78
C SER A 41 -6.92 6.98 -4.01
N GLY A 42 -5.98 7.69 -4.65
CA GLY A 42 -5.23 8.77 -4.02
C GLY A 42 -4.23 8.34 -2.95
N ALA A 43 -3.93 7.04 -2.81
CA ALA A 43 -2.95 6.56 -1.84
C ALA A 43 -1.51 6.94 -2.25
N ASP A 44 -0.69 7.32 -1.29
CA ASP A 44 0.76 7.51 -1.50
C ASP A 44 1.51 6.18 -1.30
N LEU A 45 1.74 5.51 -2.42
CA LEU A 45 2.49 4.27 -2.54
C LEU A 45 3.91 4.52 -3.07
N SER A 46 4.39 5.76 -3.06
CA SER A 46 5.72 6.09 -3.58
C SER A 46 6.81 5.29 -2.86
N TRP A 47 7.75 4.69 -3.60
CA TRP A 47 8.81 3.83 -3.08
C TRP A 47 8.35 2.55 -2.36
N ALA A 48 7.06 2.21 -2.39
CA ALA A 48 6.55 0.99 -1.77
C ALA A 48 7.04 -0.26 -2.51
N ASN A 49 7.45 -1.31 -1.81
CA ASN A 49 7.74 -2.59 -2.46
C ASN A 49 6.42 -3.33 -2.71
N LEU A 50 5.98 -3.41 -3.96
CA LEU A 50 4.77 -4.14 -4.38
C LEU A 50 5.08 -5.52 -4.99
N SER A 51 6.32 -6.02 -4.86
CA SER A 51 6.74 -7.27 -5.50
C SER A 51 5.84 -8.45 -5.12
N GLY A 52 5.16 -9.04 -6.10
CA GLY A 52 4.28 -10.18 -5.89
C GLY A 52 2.93 -9.87 -5.22
N ALA A 53 2.59 -8.59 -5.01
CA ALA A 53 1.28 -8.20 -4.51
C ALA A 53 0.17 -8.50 -5.54
N ASP A 54 -0.99 -8.97 -5.08
CA ASP A 54 -2.17 -9.10 -5.92
C ASP A 54 -2.97 -7.79 -5.90
N LEU A 55 -2.89 -7.01 -6.96
CA LEU A 55 -3.65 -5.76 -7.15
C LEU A 55 -4.90 -5.96 -8.01
N SER A 56 -5.33 -7.20 -8.25
CA SER A 56 -6.45 -7.49 -9.13
C SER A 56 -7.73 -6.82 -8.64
N GLY A 57 -8.33 -5.96 -9.47
CA GLY A 57 -9.53 -5.22 -9.12
C GLY A 57 -9.33 -4.08 -8.12
N ALA A 58 -8.10 -3.76 -7.72
CA ALA A 58 -7.82 -2.60 -6.88
C ALA A 58 -8.12 -1.28 -7.62
N ASP A 59 -8.71 -0.31 -6.91
CA ASP A 59 -8.88 1.05 -7.42
C ASP A 59 -7.64 1.87 -7.10
N LEU A 60 -6.81 2.13 -8.11
CA LEU A 60 -5.58 2.93 -8.03
C LEU A 60 -5.76 4.36 -8.58
N ASN A 61 -7.00 4.85 -8.75
CA ASN A 61 -7.23 6.16 -9.34
C ASN A 61 -6.53 7.26 -8.53
N GLY A 62 -5.59 7.96 -9.15
CA GLY A 62 -4.83 9.04 -8.52
C GLY A 62 -3.83 8.59 -7.44
N ALA A 63 -3.55 7.30 -7.30
CA ALA A 63 -2.49 6.82 -6.41
C ALA A 63 -1.10 7.26 -6.91
N ASP A 64 -0.21 7.63 -6.00
CA ASP A 64 1.19 7.89 -6.31
C ASP A 64 1.99 6.59 -6.24
N LEU A 65 2.50 6.12 -7.37
CA LEU A 65 3.30 4.89 -7.51
C LEU A 65 4.76 5.19 -7.88
N ASN A 66 5.22 6.43 -7.70
CA ASN A 66 6.59 6.79 -8.08
C ASN A 66 7.62 5.94 -7.31
N GLY A 67 8.39 5.13 -8.03
CA GLY A 67 9.42 4.26 -7.45
C GLY A 67 8.91 3.00 -6.75
N ALA A 68 7.61 2.68 -6.88
CA ALA A 68 7.02 1.45 -6.38
C ALA A 68 7.39 0.20 -7.21
#